data_AF-A0A929YC88-F1
#
_entry.id   AF-A0A929YC88-F1
#
_cell.length_a   1.000
_cell.length_b   1.000
_cell.length_c   1.000
_cell.angle_alpha   90.00
_cell.angle_beta   90.00
_cell.angle_gamma   90.00
#
_symmetry.space_group_name_H-M   'P 1'
#
loop_
_entity.id
_entity.type
_entity.pdbx_description
1 polymer ?
#
loop_
_entity_poly.entity_id
_entity_poly.type
_entity_poly.pdbx_seq_one_letter_code
_entity_poly.pdbx_strand_id
1 'polypeptide(L)'
;MKYFTIVKYHPCVQLAHAYEHLFVSTITEYLYQHNRYKLLDYSLNGETYESGIIVINGECYNNKSEKLLNNIATMKADLGSEKSGYLPVAQAISQIGAEEPNMLYIGNPERVIKELKKLNTKSWKNIDSVSLLPDTKAINEDVVDLIYPTNQLSNINSPLELNIEIKDQPLQICALWCELARFIGLSVGQRICHNFSTYFSSEHINNDDTTMTYTATFSVNRHSQSEIDLEEVALLSRKTINEIITPNVLMRFSAYLSSASYSHNPHFAPDISYTAQNLGVLIGSQGWKNITTSDNMKKILQAVSYSLHYGSSSIDL
;
A
#
# COMPACT_ATOMS: atom_id res chain seq x y z
N MET A 1 -3.37 17.95 11.55
CA MET A 1 -2.75 16.65 11.28
C MET A 1 -2.98 15.79 12.51
N LYS A 2 -3.39 14.54 12.31
CA LYS A 2 -3.67 13.60 13.40
C LYS A 2 -2.86 12.34 13.21
N TYR A 3 -2.18 11.92 14.26
CA TYR A 3 -1.48 10.64 14.34
C TYR A 3 -2.30 9.67 15.19
N PHE A 4 -2.28 8.41 14.83
CA PHE A 4 -2.81 7.36 15.68
C PHE A 4 -2.00 6.07 15.51
N THR A 5 -1.88 5.35 16.61
CA THR A 5 -1.38 3.97 16.63
C THR A 5 -2.43 3.14 17.34
N ILE A 6 -2.92 2.12 16.64
CA ILE A 6 -3.89 1.17 17.19
C ILE A 6 -3.33 -0.24 17.11
N VAL A 7 -3.63 -1.05 18.12
CA VAL A 7 -3.07 -2.39 18.26
C VAL A 7 -4.12 -3.44 18.54
N LYS A 8 -3.80 -4.67 18.14
CA LYS A 8 -4.59 -5.87 18.34
C LYS A 8 -3.65 -7.06 18.51
N TYR A 9 -4.16 -8.18 19.00
CA TYR A 9 -3.36 -9.38 19.25
C TYR A 9 -4.14 -10.63 18.88
N HIS A 10 -3.45 -11.58 18.27
CA HIS A 10 -3.93 -12.94 18.07
C HIS A 10 -2.76 -13.94 18.20
N PRO A 11 -2.92 -15.05 18.95
CA PRO A 11 -1.81 -15.97 19.22
C PRO A 11 -1.30 -16.73 17.97
N CYS A 12 -2.17 -17.03 16.99
CA CYS A 12 -1.71 -17.53 15.69
C CYS A 12 -1.21 -16.34 14.86
N VAL A 13 0.11 -16.26 14.66
CA VAL A 13 0.83 -15.14 14.02
C VAL A 13 0.32 -14.89 12.61
N GLN A 14 0.23 -15.93 11.79
CA GLN A 14 -0.18 -15.78 10.38
C GLN A 14 -1.67 -15.44 10.23
N LEU A 15 -2.52 -15.77 11.22
CA LEU A 15 -3.90 -15.27 11.26
C LEU A 15 -3.94 -13.78 11.63
N ALA A 16 -3.08 -13.35 12.56
CA ALA A 16 -2.89 -11.93 12.86
C ALA A 16 -2.41 -11.16 11.62
N HIS A 17 -1.43 -11.70 10.90
CA HIS A 17 -0.89 -11.13 9.67
C HIS A 17 -1.97 -11.01 8.58
N ALA A 18 -2.77 -12.05 8.38
CA ALA A 18 -3.89 -12.00 7.44
C ALA A 18 -4.93 -10.93 7.85
N TYR A 19 -5.22 -10.79 9.14
CA TYR A 19 -6.14 -9.77 9.63
C TYR A 19 -5.61 -8.35 9.43
N GLU A 20 -4.30 -8.15 9.54
CA GLU A 20 -3.66 -6.88 9.26
C GLU A 20 -3.85 -6.47 7.79
N HIS A 21 -3.50 -7.33 6.84
CA HIS A 21 -3.74 -7.10 5.41
C HIS A 21 -5.21 -6.81 5.11
N LEU A 22 -6.12 -7.61 5.67
CA LEU A 22 -7.57 -7.41 5.53
C LEU A 22 -7.99 -6.02 6.04
N PHE A 23 -7.52 -5.62 7.21
CA PHE A 23 -7.88 -4.35 7.81
C PHE A 23 -7.32 -3.17 7.00
N VAL A 24 -6.03 -3.19 6.66
CA VAL A 24 -5.38 -2.15 5.84
C VAL A 24 -6.06 -2.03 4.49
N SER A 25 -6.31 -3.15 3.81
CA SER A 25 -7.03 -3.18 2.52
C SER A 25 -8.43 -2.57 2.64
N THR A 26 -9.18 -2.90 3.71
CA THR A 26 -10.52 -2.35 3.95
C THR A 26 -10.49 -0.84 4.16
N ILE A 27 -9.57 -0.34 4.98
CA ILE A 27 -9.48 1.08 5.30
C ILE A 27 -9.00 1.89 4.09
N THR A 28 -7.99 1.39 3.38
CA THR A 28 -7.45 2.06 2.19
C THR A 28 -8.47 2.10 1.05
N GLU A 29 -9.27 1.05 0.87
CA GLU A 29 -10.38 1.02 -0.09
C GLU A 29 -11.51 1.97 0.32
N TYR A 30 -11.90 1.99 1.59
CA TYR A 30 -12.87 2.95 2.11
C TYR A 30 -12.44 4.41 1.85
N LEU A 31 -11.15 4.73 2.09
CA LEU A 31 -10.59 6.05 1.83
C LEU A 31 -10.56 6.38 0.33
N TYR A 32 -10.18 5.42 -0.51
CA TYR A 32 -10.18 5.55 -1.97
C TYR A 32 -11.56 5.92 -2.50
N GLN A 33 -12.60 5.20 -2.05
CA GLN A 33 -14.01 5.47 -2.42
C GLN A 33 -14.48 6.88 -2.00
N HIS A 34 -13.80 7.51 -1.05
CA HIS A 34 -14.03 8.90 -0.62
C HIS A 34 -13.03 9.90 -1.24
N ASN A 35 -12.37 9.51 -2.33
CA ASN A 35 -11.37 10.30 -3.06
C ASN A 35 -10.22 10.78 -2.16
N ARG A 36 -9.86 9.97 -1.14
CA ARG A 36 -8.69 10.17 -0.29
C ARG A 36 -7.60 9.21 -0.75
N TYR A 37 -6.42 9.73 -1.04
CA TYR A 37 -5.33 8.94 -1.59
C TYR A 37 -4.15 8.90 -0.62
N LYS A 38 -3.46 7.75 -0.55
CA LYS A 38 -2.20 7.62 0.19
C LYS A 38 -1.21 8.67 -0.33
N LEU A 39 -0.28 9.11 0.50
CA LEU A 39 0.67 10.21 0.26
C LEU A 39 0.02 11.62 0.30
N LEU A 40 -1.13 11.84 -0.34
CA LEU A 40 -1.77 13.17 -0.36
C LEU A 40 -2.65 13.47 0.87
N ASP A 41 -3.46 12.50 1.26
CA ASP A 41 -4.53 12.71 2.24
C ASP A 41 -4.27 11.98 3.56
N TYR A 42 -3.49 10.91 3.51
CA TYR A 42 -3.16 10.07 4.66
C TYR A 42 -1.90 9.22 4.43
N SER A 43 -1.37 8.68 5.53
CA SER A 43 -0.49 7.51 5.56
C SER A 43 -1.14 6.44 6.44
N LEU A 44 -0.99 5.17 6.06
CA LEU A 44 -1.47 4.03 6.83
C LEU A 44 -0.56 2.84 6.53
N ASN A 45 0.04 2.29 7.59
CA ASN A 45 0.93 1.13 7.53
C ASN A 45 0.51 0.14 8.61
N GLY A 46 0.49 -1.14 8.24
CA GLY A 46 0.30 -2.25 9.16
C GLY A 46 1.61 -3.00 9.34
N GLU A 47 1.79 -3.56 10.54
CA GLU A 47 2.89 -4.43 10.87
C GLU A 47 2.38 -5.54 11.78
N THR A 48 2.83 -6.76 11.52
CA THR A 48 2.57 -7.91 12.37
C THR A 48 3.89 -8.45 12.92
N TYR A 49 3.94 -8.69 14.22
CA TYR A 49 5.13 -9.18 14.91
C TYR A 49 5.02 -10.68 15.19
N GLU A 50 6.16 -11.36 15.36
CA GLU A 50 6.26 -12.79 15.71
C GLU A 50 5.48 -13.22 16.95
N SER A 51 5.16 -12.26 17.83
CA SER A 51 4.31 -12.52 18.99
C SER A 51 2.82 -12.62 18.63
N GLY A 52 2.41 -12.28 17.42
CA GLY A 52 1.01 -12.14 17.00
C GLY A 52 0.40 -10.79 17.35
N ILE A 53 1.22 -9.81 17.74
CA ILE A 53 0.81 -8.40 17.89
C ILE A 53 0.67 -7.78 16.50
N ILE A 54 -0.44 -7.10 16.30
CA ILE A 54 -0.75 -6.32 15.10
C ILE A 54 -0.71 -4.84 15.48
N VAL A 55 0.05 -4.04 14.75
CA VAL A 55 0.16 -2.59 14.92
C VAL A 55 -0.27 -1.92 13.63
N ILE A 56 -1.21 -0.97 13.71
CA ILE A 56 -1.55 -0.08 12.61
C ILE A 56 -1.16 1.33 13.01
N ASN A 57 -0.24 1.91 12.24
CA ASN A 57 0.18 3.30 12.36
C ASN A 57 -0.48 4.11 11.24
N GLY A 58 -1.07 5.25 11.58
CA GLY A 58 -1.70 6.10 10.57
C GLY A 58 -1.63 7.58 10.86
N GLU A 59 -1.67 8.34 9.78
CA GLU A 59 -1.56 9.79 9.77
C GLU A 59 -2.65 10.38 8.87
N CYS A 60 -3.32 11.44 9.32
CA CYS A 60 -4.27 12.19 8.51
C CYS A 60 -3.74 13.60 8.26
N TYR A 61 -3.57 13.95 6.99
CA TYR A 61 -2.99 15.24 6.59
C TYR A 61 -4.06 16.33 6.43
N ASN A 62 -5.34 15.96 6.45
CA ASN A 62 -6.44 16.91 6.40
C ASN A 62 -7.66 16.48 7.21
N ASN A 63 -8.52 17.45 7.53
CA ASN A 63 -9.71 17.26 8.35
C ASN A 63 -10.74 16.30 7.72
N LYS A 64 -10.72 16.10 6.39
CA LYS A 64 -11.65 15.16 5.75
C LYS A 64 -11.24 13.71 6.04
N SER A 65 -9.96 13.37 5.84
CA SER A 65 -9.41 12.06 6.21
C SER A 65 -9.56 11.78 7.70
N GLU A 66 -9.30 12.79 8.54
CA GLU A 66 -9.48 12.66 9.99
C GLU A 66 -10.92 12.32 10.37
N LYS A 67 -11.91 13.00 9.77
CA LYS A 67 -13.32 12.71 10.01
C LYS A 67 -13.71 11.30 9.57
N LEU A 68 -13.21 10.84 8.42
CA LEU A 68 -13.45 9.49 7.91
C LEU A 68 -12.88 8.41 8.84
N LEU A 69 -11.73 8.69 9.47
CA LEU A 69 -11.03 7.75 10.37
C LEU A 69 -11.27 8.01 11.86
N ASN A 70 -12.21 8.90 12.22
CA ASN A 70 -12.45 9.22 13.64
C ASN A 70 -12.81 8.00 14.48
N ASN A 71 -13.49 7.01 13.88
CA ASN A 71 -13.93 5.79 14.52
C ASN A 71 -13.12 4.55 14.10
N ILE A 72 -11.89 4.74 13.59
CA ILE A 72 -11.05 3.66 13.06
C ILE A 72 -10.90 2.48 14.04
N ALA A 73 -10.84 2.76 15.35
CA ALA A 73 -10.72 1.72 16.37
C ALA A 73 -11.92 0.75 16.45
N THR A 74 -13.06 1.14 15.88
CA THR A 74 -14.28 0.33 15.81
C THR A 74 -14.62 -0.15 14.40
N MET A 75 -13.84 0.28 13.40
CA MET A 75 -13.99 -0.22 12.03
C MET A 75 -13.66 -1.71 11.97
N LYS A 76 -14.33 -2.40 11.06
CA LYS A 76 -14.18 -3.83 10.85
C LYS A 76 -13.51 -4.05 9.50
N ALA A 77 -12.64 -5.06 9.45
CA ALA A 77 -12.14 -5.54 8.17
C ALA A 77 -13.27 -6.23 7.40
N ASP A 78 -13.27 -6.09 6.08
CA ASP A 78 -14.13 -6.86 5.20
C ASP A 78 -13.60 -8.29 5.10
N LEU A 79 -14.36 -9.25 5.62
CA LEU A 79 -14.02 -10.67 5.52
C LEU A 79 -14.67 -11.32 4.30
N GLY A 80 -15.51 -10.58 3.56
CA GLY A 80 -16.43 -11.13 2.57
C GLY A 80 -17.55 -11.96 3.20
N SER A 81 -18.26 -12.68 2.34
CA SER A 81 -19.38 -13.54 2.71
C SER A 81 -19.14 -14.99 2.28
N GLU A 82 -19.94 -15.91 2.82
CA GLU A 82 -19.96 -17.30 2.37
C GLU A 82 -20.32 -17.42 0.88
N LYS A 83 -21.24 -16.58 0.37
CA LYS A 83 -21.61 -16.53 -1.04
C LYS A 83 -20.44 -16.17 -1.97
N SER A 84 -19.54 -15.31 -1.50
CA SER A 84 -18.32 -14.94 -2.23
C SER A 84 -17.13 -15.86 -1.89
N GLY A 85 -17.35 -16.95 -1.15
CA GLY A 85 -16.28 -17.84 -0.70
C GLY A 85 -15.23 -17.17 0.19
N TYR A 86 -15.60 -16.09 0.91
CA TYR A 86 -14.68 -15.27 1.70
C TYR A 86 -13.47 -14.73 0.89
N LEU A 87 -13.72 -14.30 -0.36
CA LEU A 87 -12.68 -13.81 -1.27
C LEU A 87 -11.65 -12.86 -0.61
N PRO A 88 -12.00 -11.81 0.16
CA PRO A 88 -11.00 -10.96 0.80
C PRO A 88 -10.02 -11.72 1.69
N VAL A 89 -10.49 -12.74 2.40
CA VAL A 89 -9.64 -13.59 3.25
C VAL A 89 -8.67 -14.40 2.39
N ALA A 90 -9.16 -14.99 1.30
CA ALA A 90 -8.31 -15.71 0.36
C ALA A 90 -7.25 -14.79 -0.26
N GLN A 91 -7.62 -13.55 -0.62
CA GLN A 91 -6.70 -12.55 -1.15
C GLN A 91 -5.61 -12.18 -0.12
N ALA A 92 -5.98 -11.90 1.13
CA ALA A 92 -5.02 -11.57 2.18
C ALA A 92 -4.04 -12.72 2.46
N ILE A 93 -4.52 -13.97 2.53
CA ILE A 93 -3.64 -15.14 2.69
C ILE A 93 -2.73 -15.32 1.47
N SER A 94 -3.24 -15.07 0.26
CA SER A 94 -2.45 -15.11 -0.97
C SER A 94 -1.34 -14.07 -0.96
N GLN A 95 -1.61 -12.85 -0.47
CA GLN A 95 -0.62 -11.78 -0.33
C GLN A 95 0.49 -12.16 0.65
N ILE A 96 0.15 -12.71 1.82
CA ILE A 96 1.16 -13.22 2.77
C ILE A 96 2.03 -14.27 2.10
N GLY A 97 1.44 -15.22 1.35
CA GLY A 97 2.22 -16.22 0.64
C GLY A 97 3.06 -15.67 -0.53
N ALA A 98 2.80 -14.43 -0.99
CA ALA A 98 3.61 -13.72 -1.97
C ALA A 98 4.73 -12.87 -1.32
N GLU A 99 4.55 -12.50 -0.05
CA GLU A 99 5.52 -11.79 0.78
C GLU A 99 6.54 -12.74 1.40
N GLU A 100 6.06 -13.87 1.94
CA GLU A 100 6.87 -14.81 2.70
C GLU A 100 7.75 -15.69 1.80
N PRO A 101 8.98 -16.03 2.24
CA PRO A 101 9.87 -16.91 1.48
C PRO A 101 9.40 -18.38 1.46
N ASN A 102 8.43 -18.72 2.31
CA ASN A 102 7.94 -20.07 2.51
C ASN A 102 6.46 -20.20 2.20
N MET A 103 6.05 -21.35 1.67
CA MET A 103 4.64 -21.66 1.47
C MET A 103 3.91 -21.72 2.81
N LEU A 104 2.66 -21.26 2.83
CA LEU A 104 1.78 -21.35 3.99
C LEU A 104 1.00 -22.67 3.98
N TYR A 105 0.99 -23.38 5.10
CA TYR A 105 -0.01 -24.40 5.37
C TYR A 105 -1.23 -23.75 6.02
N ILE A 106 -2.40 -24.06 5.49
CA ILE A 106 -3.69 -23.64 6.06
C ILE A 106 -4.32 -24.90 6.64
N GLY A 107 -4.57 -24.90 7.95
CA GLY A 107 -5.23 -25.99 8.66
C GLY A 107 -6.71 -26.07 8.29
N ASN A 108 -7.60 -25.92 9.27
CA ASN A 108 -9.05 -25.95 9.02
C ASN A 108 -9.55 -24.56 8.55
N PRO A 109 -9.99 -24.39 7.29
CA PRO A 109 -10.42 -23.08 6.78
C PRO A 109 -11.66 -22.53 7.50
N GLU A 110 -12.61 -23.36 7.90
CA GLU A 110 -13.78 -22.93 8.67
C GLU A 110 -13.37 -22.37 10.04
N ARG A 111 -12.36 -22.99 10.68
CA ARG A 111 -11.80 -22.50 11.94
C ARG A 111 -11.05 -21.19 11.76
N VAL A 112 -10.30 -21.01 10.65
CA VAL A 112 -9.67 -19.74 10.29
C VAL A 112 -10.72 -18.63 10.18
N ILE A 113 -11.79 -18.85 9.40
CA ILE A 113 -12.88 -17.87 9.24
C ILE A 113 -13.55 -17.56 10.59
N LYS A 114 -13.77 -18.58 11.43
CA LYS A 114 -14.35 -18.40 12.77
C LYS A 114 -13.47 -17.52 13.67
N GLU A 115 -12.16 -17.76 13.70
CA GLU A 115 -11.23 -16.95 14.50
C GLU A 115 -11.06 -15.54 13.93
N LEU A 116 -11.02 -15.36 12.60
CA LEU A 116 -11.05 -14.03 11.98
C LEU A 116 -12.31 -13.25 12.36
N LYS A 117 -13.49 -13.88 12.33
CA LYS A 117 -14.75 -13.25 12.77
C LYS A 117 -14.68 -12.82 14.24
N LYS A 118 -14.15 -13.67 15.13
CA LYS A 118 -13.95 -13.32 16.55
C LYS A 118 -12.94 -12.18 16.74
N LEU A 119 -11.87 -12.16 15.96
CA LEU A 119 -10.90 -11.07 15.98
C LEU A 119 -11.52 -9.76 15.47
N ASN A 120 -12.38 -9.84 14.46
CA ASN A 120 -13.04 -8.70 13.85
C ASN A 120 -14.16 -8.07 14.71
N THR A 121 -14.68 -8.79 15.70
CA THR A 121 -15.64 -8.23 16.67
C THR A 121 -14.95 -7.47 17.81
N LYS A 122 -13.67 -7.74 18.08
CA LYS A 122 -12.89 -6.99 19.08
C LYS A 122 -12.53 -5.62 18.52
N SER A 123 -12.80 -4.57 19.29
CA SER A 123 -12.28 -3.22 18.97
C SER A 123 -10.75 -3.21 19.03
N TRP A 124 -10.14 -2.36 18.21
CA TRP A 124 -8.74 -2.04 18.34
C TRP A 124 -8.51 -1.22 19.61
N LYS A 125 -7.31 -1.35 20.21
CA LYS A 125 -6.90 -0.54 21.35
C LYS A 125 -6.01 0.59 20.87
N ASN A 126 -6.20 1.80 21.38
CA ASN A 126 -5.20 2.87 21.21
C ASN A 126 -3.93 2.48 21.99
N ILE A 127 -2.74 2.67 21.42
CA ILE A 127 -1.48 2.28 22.07
C ILE A 127 -1.30 2.90 23.47
N ASP A 128 -1.72 4.14 23.68
CA ASP A 128 -1.59 4.85 24.96
C ASP A 128 -2.51 4.24 26.05
N SER A 129 -3.53 3.49 25.65
CA SER A 129 -4.43 2.78 26.56
C SER A 129 -3.95 1.37 26.91
N VAL A 130 -2.87 0.90 26.28
CA VAL A 130 -2.32 -0.44 26.48
C VAL A 130 -1.25 -0.39 27.56
N SER A 131 -1.50 -1.08 28.68
CA SER A 131 -0.48 -1.31 29.71
C SER A 131 0.53 -2.38 29.30
N LEU A 132 0.04 -3.49 28.73
CA LEU A 132 0.83 -4.64 28.26
C LEU A 132 0.04 -5.40 27.18
N LEU A 133 0.73 -5.89 26.15
CA LEU A 133 0.17 -6.75 25.10
C LEU A 133 1.24 -7.74 24.61
N PRO A 134 0.96 -9.06 24.53
CA PRO A 134 -0.22 -9.73 25.08
C PRO A 134 -0.29 -9.62 26.61
N ASP A 135 -1.51 -9.64 27.15
CA ASP A 135 -1.69 -9.76 28.60
C ASP A 135 -1.29 -11.18 29.00
N THR A 136 -0.16 -11.32 29.72
CA THR A 136 0.43 -12.61 30.11
C THR A 136 -0.50 -13.47 30.97
N LYS A 137 -1.58 -12.89 31.53
CA LYS A 137 -2.58 -13.60 32.32
C LYS A 137 -3.61 -14.39 31.49
N ALA A 138 -3.63 -14.19 30.17
CA ALA A 138 -4.67 -14.72 29.28
C ALA A 138 -4.11 -15.52 28.08
N ILE A 139 -2.84 -15.91 28.10
CA ILE A 139 -2.25 -16.75 27.05
C ILE A 139 -2.86 -18.16 27.18
N ASN A 140 -3.93 -18.40 26.44
CA ASN A 140 -4.45 -19.74 26.24
C ASN A 140 -3.46 -20.51 25.36
N GLU A 141 -2.82 -21.53 25.93
CA GLU A 141 -1.93 -22.46 25.22
C GLU A 141 -2.65 -23.24 24.09
N ASP A 142 -3.99 -23.20 24.05
CA ASP A 142 -4.83 -24.03 23.17
C ASP A 142 -5.12 -23.45 21.76
N VAL A 143 -4.59 -22.28 21.39
CA VAL A 143 -4.74 -21.80 20.01
C VAL A 143 -3.64 -22.38 19.13
N VAL A 144 -3.96 -23.56 18.58
CA VAL A 144 -3.24 -24.23 17.50
C VAL A 144 -2.94 -23.24 16.37
N ASP A 145 -1.72 -23.27 15.83
CA ASP A 145 -1.35 -22.57 14.60
C ASP A 145 -2.27 -23.01 13.46
N LEU A 146 -3.27 -22.17 13.16
CA LEU A 146 -4.25 -22.43 12.10
C LEU A 146 -3.66 -22.17 10.72
N ILE A 147 -2.66 -21.29 10.65
CA ILE A 147 -1.88 -20.96 9.48
C ILE A 147 -0.43 -20.88 9.95
N TYR A 148 0.50 -21.52 9.24
CA TYR A 148 1.92 -21.47 9.56
C TYR A 148 2.79 -21.65 8.31
N PRO A 149 3.99 -21.04 8.27
CA PRO A 149 4.94 -21.28 7.19
C PRO A 149 5.45 -22.72 7.22
N THR A 150 5.62 -23.31 6.04
CA THR A 150 6.21 -24.64 5.86
C THR A 150 7.70 -24.51 5.56
N ASN A 151 8.42 -25.63 5.53
CA ASN A 151 9.83 -25.64 5.08
C ASN A 151 9.97 -25.58 3.55
N GLN A 152 8.87 -25.54 2.79
CA GLN A 152 8.89 -25.44 1.33
C GLN A 152 9.01 -23.97 0.93
N LEU A 153 9.92 -23.66 0.01
CA LEU A 153 10.07 -22.31 -0.52
C LEU A 153 8.84 -21.93 -1.37
N SER A 154 8.41 -20.68 -1.28
CA SER A 154 7.53 -20.11 -2.27
C SER A 154 8.31 -20.00 -3.59
N ASN A 155 7.86 -20.66 -4.66
CA ASN A 155 8.49 -20.51 -5.97
C ASN A 155 8.13 -19.13 -6.53
N ILE A 156 8.91 -18.11 -6.20
CA ILE A 156 8.75 -16.76 -6.73
C ILE A 156 9.23 -16.78 -8.18
N ASN A 157 8.32 -16.73 -9.16
CA ASN A 157 8.68 -16.51 -10.56
C ASN A 157 7.73 -15.49 -11.22
N SER A 158 8.36 -14.66 -12.07
CA SER A 158 7.89 -13.45 -12.78
C SER A 158 7.00 -12.51 -11.96
N PRO A 159 7.54 -11.42 -11.40
CA PRO A 159 6.73 -10.38 -10.78
C PRO A 159 5.88 -9.67 -11.85
N LEU A 160 4.79 -9.07 -11.39
CA LEU A 160 4.06 -8.04 -12.14
C LEU A 160 4.76 -6.70 -11.85
N GLU A 161 5.03 -5.90 -12.88
CA GLU A 161 5.71 -4.62 -12.73
C GLU A 161 4.89 -3.51 -13.38
N LEU A 162 4.71 -2.39 -12.65
CA LEU A 162 4.23 -1.13 -13.19
C LEU A 162 5.44 -0.23 -13.43
N ASN A 163 5.68 0.10 -14.69
CA ASN A 163 6.70 1.05 -15.11
C ASN A 163 6.05 2.38 -15.45
N ILE A 164 6.63 3.44 -14.93
CA ILE A 164 6.28 4.83 -15.24
C ILE A 164 7.57 5.45 -15.74
N GLU A 165 7.55 6.05 -16.92
CA GLU A 165 8.76 6.56 -17.57
C GLU A 165 8.64 8.04 -17.93
N ILE A 166 9.78 8.73 -17.95
CA ILE A 166 9.91 10.07 -18.55
C ILE A 166 11.26 10.17 -19.28
N LYS A 167 11.27 10.83 -20.44
CA LYS A 167 12.44 10.89 -21.34
C LYS A 167 12.90 12.31 -21.61
N ASP A 168 14.21 12.51 -21.62
CA ASP A 168 14.91 13.72 -22.04
C ASP A 168 14.37 15.01 -21.40
N GLN A 169 14.12 14.99 -20.09
CA GLN A 169 13.58 16.13 -19.36
C GLN A 169 14.63 16.88 -18.54
N PRO A 170 14.46 18.20 -18.34
CA PRO A 170 15.29 18.95 -17.40
C PRO A 170 15.16 18.41 -15.98
N LEU A 171 16.24 18.49 -15.20
CA LEU A 171 16.35 17.95 -13.83
C LEU A 171 15.21 18.38 -12.88
N GLN A 172 14.70 19.60 -13.02
CA GLN A 172 13.57 20.12 -12.23
C GLN A 172 12.25 19.40 -12.54
N ILE A 173 12.07 19.02 -13.81
CA ILE A 173 10.92 18.25 -14.28
C ILE A 173 11.06 16.80 -13.81
N CYS A 174 12.25 16.21 -13.90
CA CYS A 174 12.55 14.87 -13.38
C CYS A 174 12.24 14.76 -11.88
N ALA A 175 12.60 15.77 -11.09
CA ALA A 175 12.32 15.77 -9.66
C ALA A 175 10.82 15.81 -9.33
N LEU A 176 10.06 16.67 -10.01
CA LEU A 176 8.62 16.73 -9.85
C LEU A 176 7.95 15.44 -10.37
N TRP A 177 8.50 14.83 -11.42
CA TRP A 177 8.07 13.52 -11.91
C TRP A 177 8.33 12.41 -10.90
N CYS A 178 9.45 12.40 -10.17
CA CYS A 178 9.75 11.35 -9.17
C CYS A 178 8.62 11.25 -8.11
N GLU A 179 8.17 12.40 -7.60
CA GLU A 179 7.08 12.45 -6.63
C GLU A 179 5.73 12.09 -7.26
N LEU A 180 5.49 12.48 -8.52
CA LEU A 180 4.26 12.14 -9.24
C LEU A 180 4.20 10.64 -9.55
N ALA A 181 5.30 10.05 -10.02
CA ALA A 181 5.44 8.63 -10.30
C ALA A 181 5.23 7.81 -9.04
N ARG A 182 5.80 8.22 -7.89
CA ARG A 182 5.51 7.61 -6.58
C ARG A 182 4.04 7.70 -6.21
N PHE A 183 3.41 8.87 -6.38
CA PHE A 183 1.97 9.02 -6.10
C PHE A 183 1.10 8.11 -6.97
N ILE A 184 1.40 8.02 -8.26
CA ILE A 184 0.72 7.12 -9.21
C ILE A 184 0.98 5.67 -8.83
N GLY A 185 2.23 5.30 -8.58
CA GLY A 185 2.65 3.95 -8.19
C GLY A 185 1.95 3.46 -6.94
N LEU A 186 1.86 4.29 -5.90
CA LEU A 186 1.11 3.97 -4.67
C LEU A 186 -0.39 3.80 -4.94
N SER A 187 -0.98 4.67 -5.76
CA SER A 187 -2.41 4.65 -6.05
C SER A 187 -2.82 3.44 -6.90
N VAL A 188 -2.09 3.19 -7.98
CA VAL A 188 -2.29 2.02 -8.86
C VAL A 188 -1.93 0.74 -8.10
N GLY A 189 -0.82 0.73 -7.37
CA GLY A 189 -0.37 -0.42 -6.60
C GLY A 189 -1.38 -0.86 -5.53
N GLN A 190 -1.98 0.08 -4.80
CA GLN A 190 -3.07 -0.23 -3.87
C GLN A 190 -4.22 -0.96 -4.58
N ARG A 191 -4.61 -0.50 -5.78
CA ARG A 191 -5.70 -1.09 -6.56
C ARG A 191 -5.31 -2.46 -7.09
N ILE A 192 -4.08 -2.63 -7.57
CA ILE A 192 -3.57 -3.92 -8.05
C ILE A 192 -3.56 -4.95 -6.90
N CYS A 193 -2.96 -4.63 -5.76
CA CYS A 193 -2.91 -5.53 -4.60
C CYS A 193 -4.31 -5.95 -4.13
N HIS A 194 -5.24 -4.99 -4.05
CA HIS A 194 -6.62 -5.25 -3.62
C HIS A 194 -7.39 -6.16 -4.58
N ASN A 195 -7.24 -5.99 -5.89
CA ASN A 195 -8.06 -6.70 -6.88
C ASN A 195 -7.43 -8.02 -7.35
N PHE A 196 -6.11 -8.14 -7.35
CA PHE A 196 -5.40 -9.28 -7.93
C PHE A 196 -4.61 -10.12 -6.92
N SER A 197 -4.79 -9.88 -5.60
CA SER A 197 -4.10 -10.58 -4.50
C SER A 197 -2.57 -10.57 -4.58
N THR A 198 -2.01 -9.57 -5.25
CA THR A 198 -0.57 -9.38 -5.32
C THR A 198 -0.07 -8.64 -4.08
N TYR A 199 1.20 -8.86 -3.75
CA TYR A 199 1.89 -8.13 -2.68
C TYR A 199 2.82 -7.09 -3.31
N PHE A 200 2.83 -5.86 -2.78
CA PHE A 200 3.77 -4.83 -3.22
C PHE A 200 5.14 -5.12 -2.59
N SER A 201 6.11 -5.48 -3.42
CA SER A 201 7.38 -6.02 -2.94
C SER A 201 8.45 -4.93 -2.83
N SER A 202 8.47 -4.02 -3.80
CA SER A 202 9.46 -2.95 -3.85
C SER A 202 9.09 -1.87 -4.87
N GLU A 203 9.63 -0.68 -4.67
CA GLU A 203 9.73 0.38 -5.67
C GLU A 203 11.18 0.79 -5.86
N HIS A 204 11.55 1.17 -7.07
CA HIS A 204 12.86 1.78 -7.36
C HIS A 204 12.78 2.72 -8.57
N ILE A 205 13.78 3.58 -8.71
CA ILE A 205 13.96 4.42 -9.89
C ILE A 205 15.29 4.04 -10.54
N ASN A 206 15.24 3.76 -11.83
CA ASN A 206 16.41 3.66 -12.69
C ASN A 206 16.55 4.94 -13.51
N ASN A 207 17.78 5.44 -13.66
CA ASN A 207 18.12 6.61 -14.46
C ASN A 207 19.31 6.27 -15.34
N ASP A 208 19.11 6.26 -16.66
CA ASP A 208 20.16 5.94 -17.66
C ASP A 208 20.68 7.19 -18.39
N ASP A 209 20.58 8.36 -17.75
CA ASP A 209 20.85 9.72 -18.26
C ASP A 209 19.83 10.24 -19.29
N THR A 210 19.14 9.38 -20.03
CA THR A 210 18.17 9.77 -21.06
C THR A 210 16.72 9.49 -20.65
N THR A 211 16.53 8.40 -19.92
CA THR A 211 15.25 7.89 -19.47
C THR A 211 15.32 7.66 -17.98
N MET A 212 14.27 8.11 -17.31
CA MET A 212 14.02 7.73 -15.93
C MET A 212 12.80 6.83 -15.88
N THR A 213 12.95 5.70 -15.20
CA THR A 213 11.90 4.70 -15.04
C THR A 213 11.68 4.44 -13.56
N TYR A 214 10.49 4.74 -13.07
CA TYR A 214 9.99 4.28 -11.79
C TYR A 214 9.35 2.91 -12.00
N THR A 215 9.78 1.93 -11.22
CA THR A 215 9.25 0.56 -11.27
C THR A 215 8.67 0.20 -9.91
N ALA A 216 7.37 -0.10 -9.88
CA ALA A 216 6.71 -0.76 -8.76
C ALA A 216 6.54 -2.25 -9.06
N THR A 217 7.13 -3.09 -8.22
CA THR A 217 7.16 -4.54 -8.39
C THR A 217 6.15 -5.21 -7.44
N PHE A 218 5.36 -6.12 -7.99
CA PHE A 218 4.33 -6.86 -7.27
C PHE A 218 4.61 -8.37 -7.34
N SER A 219 4.79 -8.99 -6.17
CA SER A 219 4.89 -10.44 -6.03
C SER A 219 3.51 -11.09 -6.17
N VAL A 220 3.50 -12.29 -6.77
CA VAL A 220 2.29 -13.08 -7.02
C VAL A 220 2.45 -14.46 -6.41
N ASN A 221 1.48 -14.90 -5.62
CA ASN A 221 1.45 -16.26 -5.12
C ASN A 221 0.81 -17.19 -6.16
N ARG A 222 1.65 -17.80 -7.01
CA ARG A 222 1.21 -18.72 -8.07
C ARG A 222 0.60 -20.03 -7.57
N HIS A 223 0.76 -20.37 -6.28
CA HIS A 223 0.19 -21.59 -5.73
C HIS A 223 -1.30 -21.45 -5.42
N SER A 224 -1.75 -20.23 -5.10
CA SER A 224 -3.13 -19.93 -4.73
C SER A 224 -3.93 -19.25 -5.85
N GLN A 225 -3.29 -18.83 -6.95
CA GLN A 225 -3.93 -18.06 -8.01
C GLN A 225 -3.68 -18.64 -9.41
N SER A 226 -4.71 -18.54 -10.26
CA SER A 226 -4.56 -18.65 -11.70
C SER A 226 -3.63 -17.54 -12.23
N GLU A 227 -3.11 -17.74 -13.44
CA GLU A 227 -2.31 -16.73 -14.13
C GLU A 227 -3.07 -15.38 -14.18
N ILE A 228 -2.35 -14.30 -13.87
CA ILE A 228 -2.91 -12.95 -13.89
C ILE A 228 -3.23 -12.58 -15.33
N ASP A 229 -4.47 -12.13 -15.58
CA ASP A 229 -4.84 -11.53 -16.85
C ASP A 229 -4.30 -10.09 -16.91
N LEU A 230 -3.25 -9.89 -17.70
CA LEU A 230 -2.58 -8.60 -17.82
C LEU A 230 -3.51 -7.51 -18.41
N GLU A 231 -4.50 -7.87 -19.23
CA GLU A 231 -5.46 -6.91 -19.79
C GLU A 231 -6.42 -6.39 -18.72
N GLU A 232 -6.86 -7.24 -17.78
CA GLU A 232 -7.67 -6.80 -16.64
C GLU A 232 -6.88 -5.84 -15.73
N VAL A 233 -5.60 -6.15 -15.47
CA VAL A 233 -4.71 -5.27 -14.71
C VAL A 233 -4.50 -3.95 -15.44
N ALA A 234 -4.31 -3.98 -16.76
CA ALA A 234 -4.16 -2.78 -17.58
C ALA A 234 -5.42 -1.90 -17.53
N LEU A 235 -6.61 -2.48 -17.67
CA LEU A 235 -7.87 -1.77 -17.59
C LEU A 235 -8.05 -1.08 -16.22
N LEU A 236 -7.77 -1.79 -15.12
CA LEU A 236 -7.83 -1.23 -13.77
C LEU A 236 -6.82 -0.09 -13.59
N SER A 237 -5.60 -0.27 -14.11
CA SER A 237 -4.52 0.70 -13.99
C SER A 237 -4.85 1.99 -14.75
N ARG A 238 -5.30 1.88 -16.01
CA ARG A 238 -5.79 3.02 -16.81
C ARG A 238 -6.90 3.78 -16.11
N LYS A 239 -7.89 3.06 -15.57
CA LYS A 239 -9.00 3.67 -14.82
C LYS A 239 -8.48 4.43 -13.60
N THR A 240 -7.60 3.82 -12.82
CA THR A 240 -7.04 4.41 -11.60
C THR A 240 -6.22 5.66 -11.93
N ILE A 241 -5.35 5.60 -12.94
CA ILE A 241 -4.56 6.74 -13.43
C ILE A 241 -5.49 7.90 -13.80
N ASN A 242 -6.53 7.63 -14.60
CA ASN A 242 -7.50 8.66 -15.03
C ASN A 242 -8.27 9.30 -13.86
N GLU A 243 -8.54 8.54 -12.79
CA GLU A 243 -9.18 9.06 -11.58
C GLU A 243 -8.27 10.00 -10.77
N ILE A 244 -6.96 9.71 -10.71
CA ILE A 244 -6.00 10.46 -9.89
C ILE A 244 -5.31 11.62 -10.65
N ILE A 245 -5.33 11.66 -11.97
CA ILE A 245 -4.77 12.78 -12.76
C ILE A 245 -5.81 13.87 -13.09
N THR A 246 -6.97 13.85 -12.42
CA THR A 246 -7.97 14.91 -12.59
C THR A 246 -7.47 16.26 -12.04
N PRO A 247 -7.96 17.41 -12.55
CA PRO A 247 -7.50 18.73 -12.11
C PRO A 247 -7.58 18.96 -10.59
N ASN A 248 -8.63 18.43 -9.94
CA ASN A 248 -8.81 18.55 -8.50
C ASN A 248 -7.75 17.77 -7.70
N VAL A 249 -7.39 16.57 -8.16
CA VAL A 249 -6.38 15.74 -7.50
C VAL A 249 -4.98 16.32 -7.72
N LEU A 250 -4.68 16.76 -8.95
CA LEU A 250 -3.42 17.42 -9.28
C LEU A 250 -3.23 18.74 -8.53
N MET A 251 -4.31 19.48 -8.26
CA MET A 251 -4.26 20.67 -7.40
C MET A 251 -3.87 20.30 -5.96
N ARG A 252 -4.39 19.20 -5.42
CA ARG A 252 -3.97 18.71 -4.09
C ARG A 252 -2.53 18.21 -4.08
N PHE A 253 -2.10 17.49 -5.12
CA PHE A 253 -0.70 17.10 -5.31
C PHE A 253 0.21 18.32 -5.35
N SER A 254 -0.19 19.37 -6.08
CA SER A 254 0.55 20.62 -6.14
C SER A 254 0.62 21.32 -4.78
N ALA A 255 -0.48 21.31 -4.02
CA ALA A 255 -0.52 21.85 -2.67
C ALA A 255 0.38 21.06 -1.70
N TYR A 256 0.41 19.72 -1.79
CA TYR A 256 1.31 18.86 -1.03
C TYR A 256 2.77 19.29 -1.17
N LEU A 257 3.26 19.42 -2.41
CA LEU A 257 4.65 19.83 -2.65
C LEU A 257 4.91 21.29 -2.29
N SER A 258 4.05 22.21 -2.74
CA SER A 258 4.28 23.66 -2.54
C SER A 258 4.15 24.11 -1.07
N SER A 259 3.50 23.31 -0.22
CA SER A 259 3.38 23.54 1.21
C SER A 259 4.34 22.70 2.06
N ALA A 260 5.22 21.90 1.44
CA ALA A 260 6.16 21.04 2.14
C ALA A 260 7.02 21.83 3.12
N SER A 261 7.13 21.37 4.37
CA SER A 261 7.95 22.00 5.40
C SER A 261 8.70 20.96 6.22
N TYR A 262 10.01 20.88 5.99
CA TYR A 262 10.90 19.95 6.71
C TYR A 262 11.08 20.28 8.19
N SER A 263 10.73 21.49 8.63
CA SER A 263 10.83 21.90 10.04
C SER A 263 9.51 21.82 10.80
N HIS A 264 8.37 22.06 10.14
CA HIS A 264 7.06 22.09 10.81
C HIS A 264 6.26 20.80 10.63
N ASN A 265 6.47 20.08 9.52
CA ASN A 265 5.79 18.82 9.26
C ASN A 265 6.68 17.87 8.44
N PRO A 266 7.77 17.34 9.05
CA PRO A 266 8.74 16.50 8.35
C PRO A 266 8.14 15.20 7.83
N HIS A 267 7.12 14.63 8.48
CA HIS A 267 6.49 13.37 8.07
C HIS A 267 5.62 13.49 6.82
N PHE A 268 5.06 14.68 6.56
CA PHE A 268 4.30 14.96 5.34
C PHE A 268 5.15 15.57 4.22
N ALA A 269 6.41 15.91 4.46
CA ALA A 269 7.27 16.46 3.42
C ALA A 269 7.82 15.34 2.51
N PRO A 270 8.10 15.61 1.23
CA PRO A 270 8.78 14.66 0.34
C PRO A 270 10.09 14.17 0.94
N ASP A 271 10.39 12.88 0.87
CA ASP A 271 11.63 12.32 1.42
C ASP A 271 12.86 12.91 0.71
N ILE A 272 13.70 13.62 1.47
CA ILE A 272 14.93 14.23 0.94
C ILE A 272 15.90 13.19 0.41
N SER A 273 15.93 12.00 1.03
CA SER A 273 16.83 10.91 0.67
C SER A 273 16.43 10.34 -0.68
N TYR A 274 15.13 10.25 -0.95
CA TYR A 274 14.59 9.71 -2.18
C TYR A 274 15.05 10.50 -3.42
N THR A 275 14.94 11.82 -3.39
CA THR A 275 15.42 12.65 -4.52
C THR A 275 16.95 12.72 -4.59
N ALA A 276 17.64 12.78 -3.45
CA ALA A 276 19.10 12.80 -3.43
C ALA A 276 19.71 11.52 -3.99
N GLN A 277 19.17 10.36 -3.65
CA GLN A 277 19.65 9.05 -4.11
C GLN A 277 19.37 8.84 -5.60
N ASN A 278 18.16 9.15 -6.06
CA ASN A 278 17.74 8.84 -7.43
C ASN A 278 18.17 9.89 -8.47
N LEU A 279 18.41 11.13 -8.05
CA LEU A 279 18.72 12.25 -8.95
C LEU A 279 20.03 12.97 -8.64
N GLY A 280 20.66 12.70 -7.50
CA GLY A 280 21.82 13.48 -7.04
C GLY A 280 21.49 14.93 -6.67
N VAL A 281 20.20 15.26 -6.47
CA VAL A 281 19.77 16.62 -6.10
C VAL A 281 18.95 16.64 -4.83
N LEU A 282 19.09 17.74 -4.09
CA LEU A 282 18.29 18.04 -2.91
C LEU A 282 17.29 19.15 -3.22
N ILE A 283 16.02 18.92 -2.88
CA ILE A 283 14.97 19.91 -3.07
C ILE A 283 14.35 20.22 -1.71
N GLY A 284 14.67 21.41 -1.20
CA GLY A 284 14.04 21.94 0.00
C GLY A 284 12.66 22.54 -0.28
N SER A 285 11.97 22.97 0.78
CA SER A 285 10.64 23.59 0.71
C SER A 285 10.49 24.69 -0.36
N GLN A 286 11.49 25.57 -0.48
CA GLN A 286 11.47 26.64 -1.48
C GLN A 286 11.62 26.10 -2.91
N GLY A 287 12.40 25.04 -3.08
CA GLY A 287 12.58 24.37 -4.37
C GLY A 287 11.27 23.74 -4.85
N TRP A 288 10.60 22.99 -4.00
CA TRP A 288 9.28 22.42 -4.30
C TRP A 288 8.27 23.50 -4.71
N LYS A 289 8.16 24.56 -3.90
CA LYS A 289 7.28 25.70 -4.21
C LYS A 289 7.59 26.34 -5.59
N ASN A 290 8.85 26.41 -5.99
CA ASN A 290 9.26 27.02 -7.25
C ASN A 290 8.97 26.12 -8.46
N ILE A 291 9.14 24.79 -8.33
CA ILE A 291 9.00 23.87 -9.47
C ILE A 291 7.57 23.38 -9.67
N THR A 292 6.74 23.38 -8.62
CA THR A 292 5.34 22.93 -8.68
C THR A 292 4.42 24.01 -9.29
N THR A 293 4.66 24.32 -10.56
CA THR A 293 3.85 25.25 -11.36
C THR A 293 2.88 24.48 -12.25
N SER A 294 1.78 25.13 -12.67
CA SER A 294 0.83 24.52 -13.61
C SER A 294 1.49 24.12 -14.93
N ASP A 295 2.45 24.92 -15.40
CA ASP A 295 3.16 24.63 -16.66
C ASP A 295 4.09 23.43 -16.53
N ASN A 296 4.83 23.30 -15.42
CA ASN A 296 5.67 22.13 -15.19
C ASN A 296 4.83 20.85 -15.01
N MET A 297 3.69 20.94 -14.30
CA MET A 297 2.76 19.81 -14.21
C MET A 297 2.24 19.38 -15.58
N LYS A 298 1.85 20.32 -16.45
CA LYS A 298 1.42 20.01 -17.83
C LYS A 298 2.53 19.34 -18.63
N LYS A 299 3.77 19.83 -18.54
CA LYS A 299 4.93 19.24 -19.22
C LYS A 299 5.14 17.78 -18.82
N ILE A 300 5.07 17.47 -17.53
CA ILE A 300 5.22 16.09 -17.03
C ILE A 300 4.11 15.20 -17.56
N LEU A 301 2.86 15.64 -17.47
CA LEU A 301 1.71 14.84 -17.91
C LEU A 301 1.71 14.58 -19.43
N GLN A 302 2.37 15.42 -20.22
CA GLN A 302 2.55 15.22 -21.65
C GLN A 302 3.73 14.30 -22.00
N ALA A 303 4.72 14.19 -21.10
CA ALA A 303 5.96 13.45 -21.33
C ALA A 303 5.98 12.06 -20.69
N VAL A 304 5.08 11.80 -19.73
CA VAL A 304 5.04 10.54 -18.98
C VAL A 304 4.41 9.42 -19.81
N SER A 305 5.03 8.24 -19.78
CA SER A 305 4.46 7.00 -20.31
C SER A 305 4.34 5.94 -19.21
N TYR A 306 3.48 4.96 -19.44
CA TYR A 306 3.14 3.93 -18.47
C TYR A 306 3.09 2.57 -19.16
N SER A 307 3.63 1.53 -18.54
CA SER A 307 3.51 0.16 -19.02
C SER A 307 3.39 -0.83 -17.87
N LEU A 308 2.80 -1.99 -18.16
CA LEU A 308 2.79 -3.15 -17.28
C LEU A 308 3.60 -4.28 -17.89
N HIS A 309 4.37 -4.98 -17.07
CA HIS A 309 5.12 -6.17 -17.48
C HIS A 309 4.76 -7.35 -16.58
N TYR A 310 4.53 -8.52 -17.16
CA TYR A 310 4.33 -9.76 -16.41
C TYR A 310 4.88 -10.94 -17.22
N GLY A 311 5.94 -11.57 -16.71
CA GLY A 311 6.67 -12.59 -17.45
C GLY A 311 7.31 -12.01 -18.72
N SER A 312 7.01 -12.60 -19.87
CA SER A 312 7.45 -12.10 -21.19
C SER A 312 6.45 -11.13 -21.84
N SER A 313 5.32 -10.87 -21.19
CA SER A 313 4.23 -10.04 -21.72
C SER A 313 4.36 -8.60 -21.24
N SER A 314 3.98 -7.65 -22.10
CA SER A 314 4.01 -6.22 -21.82
C SER A 314 2.79 -5.54 -22.43
N ILE A 315 2.22 -4.56 -21.73
CA ILE A 315 1.10 -3.74 -22.21
C ILE A 315 1.36 -2.27 -21.85
N ASP A 316 1.29 -1.38 -22.82
CA ASP A 316 1.29 0.07 -22.58
C ASP A 316 -0.07 0.50 -22.00
N LEU A 317 -0.08 1.51 -21.10
CA LEU A 317 -1.31 2.04 -20.47
C LEU A 317 -1.79 3.38 -21.06
#